data_AF-A0A267EIR4-F1
#
_entry.id   AF-A0A267EIR4-F1
#
_cell.length_a   1.000
_cell.length_b   1.000
_cell.length_c   1.000
_cell.angle_alpha   90.00
_cell.angle_beta   90.00
_cell.angle_gamma   90.00
#
_symmetry.space_group_name_H-M   'P 1'
#
loop_
_entity.id
_entity.type
_entity.pdbx_description
1 polymer ?
#
loop_
_entity_poly.entity_id
_entity_poly.type
_entity_poly.pdbx_seq_one_letter_code
_entity_poly.pdbx_strand_id
1 'polypeptide(L)'
;MSGEQQQQQEQLACVSHWFSQWGPAEKAEFLTDLVLAAAPSALCQSDEGLFLVCSRLSIAGQQQPSLFRCQLRLFRDWFANWPAEMRNRLAGRLEQLDPAFAAEFYRRLAATADPGAQVLKP
;
A
#
# COMPACT_ATOMS: atom_id res chain seq x y z
N MET A 1 -13.42 -1.50 23.51
CA MET A 1 -12.08 -1.17 22.98
C MET A 1 -11.22 -2.40 22.65
N SER A 2 -11.38 -3.56 23.30
CA SER A 2 -10.57 -4.75 22.98
C SER A 2 -10.97 -5.48 21.67
N GLY A 3 -12.23 -5.39 21.25
CA GLY A 3 -12.72 -6.07 20.04
C GLY A 3 -12.18 -5.49 18.73
N GLU A 4 -12.08 -4.17 18.63
CA GLU A 4 -11.61 -3.49 17.41
C GLU A 4 -10.11 -3.72 17.17
N GLN A 5 -9.32 -3.74 18.24
CA GLN A 5 -7.87 -4.03 18.16
C GLN A 5 -7.62 -5.47 17.67
N GLN A 6 -8.39 -6.43 18.16
CA GLN A 6 -8.32 -7.84 17.71
C GLN A 6 -8.63 -7.93 16.21
N GLN A 7 -9.73 -7.31 15.77
CA GLN A 7 -10.16 -7.34 14.37
C GLN A 7 -9.10 -6.74 13.43
N GLN A 8 -8.50 -5.61 13.79
CA GLN A 8 -7.44 -5.00 12.98
C GLN A 8 -6.22 -5.93 12.90
N GLN A 9 -5.90 -6.64 13.97
CA GLN A 9 -4.76 -7.57 14.01
C GLN A 9 -5.01 -8.79 13.11
N GLU A 10 -6.24 -9.28 13.06
CA GLU A 10 -6.66 -10.32 12.12
C GLU A 10 -6.59 -9.83 10.66
N GLN A 11 -7.03 -8.59 10.39
CA GLN A 11 -6.92 -7.98 9.06
C GLN A 11 -5.46 -7.87 8.62
N LEU A 12 -4.54 -7.44 9.51
CA LEU A 12 -3.11 -7.37 9.23
C LEU A 12 -2.52 -8.75 8.94
N ALA A 13 -2.89 -9.77 9.71
CA ALA A 13 -2.46 -11.15 9.45
C ALA A 13 -2.95 -11.66 8.09
N CYS A 14 -4.18 -11.32 7.73
CA CYS A 14 -4.79 -11.67 6.45
C CYS A 14 -4.02 -11.05 5.27
N VAL A 15 -3.74 -9.74 5.33
CA VAL A 15 -2.95 -9.03 4.30
C VAL A 15 -1.53 -9.59 4.19
N SER A 16 -0.88 -9.88 5.32
CA SER A 16 0.46 -10.49 5.34
C SER A 16 0.47 -11.87 4.70
N HIS A 17 -0.57 -12.66 4.92
CA HIS A 17 -0.74 -13.96 4.30
C HIS A 17 -0.95 -13.82 2.78
N TRP A 18 -1.83 -12.92 2.33
CA TRP A 18 -2.02 -12.65 0.90
C TRP A 18 -0.73 -12.23 0.22
N PHE A 19 0.03 -11.32 0.84
CA PHE A 19 1.32 -10.86 0.33
C PHE A 19 2.33 -11.99 0.12
N SER A 20 2.28 -13.01 0.98
CA SER A 20 3.15 -14.20 0.87
C SER A 20 2.72 -15.15 -0.26
N GLN A 21 1.49 -15.02 -0.76
CA GLN A 21 0.96 -15.81 -1.88
C GLN A 21 1.10 -15.10 -3.24
N TRP A 22 1.27 -13.77 -3.23
CA TRP A 22 1.35 -12.96 -4.44
C TRP A 22 2.68 -13.13 -5.18
N GLY A 23 2.59 -13.18 -6.50
CA GLY A 23 3.73 -13.10 -7.39
C GLY A 23 4.31 -11.69 -7.51
N PRO A 24 5.43 -11.51 -8.23
CA PRO A 24 6.09 -10.22 -8.38
C PRO A 24 5.22 -9.16 -9.07
N ALA A 25 4.38 -9.55 -10.03
CA ALA A 25 3.46 -8.63 -10.72
C ALA A 25 2.35 -8.11 -9.78
N GLU A 26 1.76 -9.00 -8.98
CA GLU A 26 0.74 -8.66 -7.98
C GLU A 26 1.32 -7.77 -6.87
N LYS A 27 2.54 -8.07 -6.42
CA LYS A 27 3.26 -7.21 -5.47
C LYS A 27 3.49 -5.80 -6.04
N ALA A 28 3.88 -5.66 -7.31
CA ALA A 28 4.07 -4.35 -7.94
C ALA A 28 2.77 -3.53 -8.01
N GLU A 29 1.63 -4.18 -8.28
CA GLU A 29 0.30 -3.54 -8.22
C GLU A 29 -0.06 -3.15 -6.78
N PHE A 30 0.14 -4.04 -5.81
CA PHE A 30 -0.11 -3.76 -4.40
C PHE A 30 0.73 -2.59 -3.87
N LEU A 31 2.01 -2.53 -4.25
CA LEU A 31 2.92 -1.42 -3.94
C LEU A 31 2.34 -0.08 -4.42
N THR A 32 1.85 -0.05 -5.65
CA THR A 32 1.19 1.11 -6.24
C THR A 32 -0.03 1.52 -5.40
N ASP A 33 -0.91 0.59 -5.06
CA ASP A 33 -2.07 0.89 -4.20
C ASP A 33 -1.68 1.33 -2.77
N LEU A 34 -0.60 0.77 -2.21
CA LEU A 34 -0.10 1.12 -0.88
C LEU A 34 0.46 2.55 -0.85
N VAL A 35 1.26 2.94 -1.85
CA VAL A 35 1.76 4.32 -2.01
C VAL A 35 0.60 5.29 -2.21
N LEU A 36 -0.36 4.93 -3.07
CA LEU A 36 -1.57 5.73 -3.31
C LEU A 36 -2.39 5.93 -2.04
N ALA A 37 -2.55 4.88 -1.23
CA ALA A 37 -3.32 4.90 0.00
C ALA A 37 -2.61 5.67 1.13
N ALA A 38 -1.27 5.66 1.15
CA ALA A 38 -0.48 6.33 2.17
C ALA A 38 -0.35 7.85 1.92
N ALA A 39 -0.35 8.31 0.67
CA ALA A 39 -0.13 9.72 0.33
C ALA A 39 -1.13 10.30 -0.70
N PRO A 40 -2.46 10.22 -0.47
CA PRO A 40 -3.49 10.63 -1.44
C PRO A 40 -3.35 12.08 -1.95
N SER A 41 -2.90 13.01 -1.11
CA SER A 41 -2.78 14.44 -1.40
C SER A 41 -1.51 14.84 -2.16
N ALA A 42 -0.45 14.03 -2.07
CA ALA A 42 0.84 14.29 -2.73
C ALA A 42 0.84 13.88 -4.22
N LEU A 43 -0.13 13.05 -4.61
CA LEU A 43 -0.19 12.41 -5.93
C LEU A 43 -0.78 13.30 -7.02
N CYS A 44 -1.63 14.27 -6.66
CA CYS A 44 -2.18 15.23 -7.63
C CYS A 44 -1.18 16.33 -8.01
N GLN A 45 -0.05 16.43 -7.31
CA GLN A 45 0.94 17.50 -7.46
C GLN A 45 2.24 17.03 -8.13
N SER A 46 2.43 15.73 -8.29
CA SER A 46 3.65 15.12 -8.85
C SER A 46 3.34 14.31 -10.12
N ASP A 47 4.20 14.41 -11.14
CA ASP A 47 4.09 13.65 -12.40
C ASP A 47 4.03 12.13 -12.16
N GLU A 48 4.84 11.62 -11.21
CA GLU A 48 4.83 10.21 -10.83
C GLU A 48 3.53 9.79 -10.13
N GLY A 49 2.91 10.72 -9.39
CA GLY A 49 1.60 10.53 -8.76
C GLY A 49 0.46 10.49 -9.77
N LEU A 50 0.52 11.32 -10.81
CA LEU A 50 -0.42 11.30 -11.93
C LEU A 50 -0.30 10.00 -12.73
N PHE A 51 0.93 9.55 -13.01
CA PHE A 51 1.17 8.26 -13.66
C PHE A 51 0.60 7.09 -12.85
N LEU A 52 0.84 7.07 -11.54
CA LEU A 52 0.27 6.12 -10.58
C LEU A 52 -1.27 6.05 -10.64
N VAL A 53 -1.93 7.22 -10.63
CA VAL A 53 -3.40 7.32 -10.73
C VAL A 53 -3.88 6.85 -12.11
N CYS A 54 -3.19 7.22 -13.18
CA CYS A 54 -3.50 6.79 -14.55
C CYS A 54 -3.32 5.28 -14.75
N SER A 55 -2.26 4.67 -14.22
CA SER A 55 -2.08 3.21 -14.24
C SER A 55 -3.22 2.50 -13.51
N ARG A 56 -3.69 3.06 -12.39
CA ARG A 56 -4.83 2.52 -11.65
C ARG A 56 -6.18 2.67 -12.39
N LEU A 57 -6.35 3.74 -13.14
CA LEU A 57 -7.54 4.02 -13.96
C LEU A 57 -7.51 3.34 -15.33
N SER A 58 -6.35 2.81 -15.73
CA SER A 58 -6.20 2.09 -16.99
C SER A 58 -7.04 0.82 -16.93
N ILE A 59 -8.20 0.87 -17.59
CA ILE A 59 -9.08 -0.27 -17.80
C ILE A 59 -8.43 -1.18 -18.85
N ALA A 60 -7.35 -1.88 -18.47
CA ALA A 60 -6.92 -3.05 -19.22
C ALA A 60 -8.06 -4.07 -19.13
N GLY A 61 -8.66 -4.32 -20.29
CA GLY A 61 -10.06 -4.75 -20.43
C GLY A 61 -10.46 -6.01 -19.68
N GLN A 62 -11.73 -6.04 -19.29
CA GLN A 62 -12.59 -7.25 -19.23
C GLN A 62 -11.89 -8.54 -18.74
N GLN A 63 -11.16 -8.48 -17.63
CA GLN A 63 -10.74 -9.67 -16.90
C GLN A 63 -11.71 -9.86 -15.74
N GLN A 64 -12.26 -11.08 -15.63
CA GLN A 64 -13.10 -11.53 -14.51
C GLN A 64 -12.51 -11.05 -13.17
N PRO A 65 -13.31 -10.75 -12.14
CA PRO A 65 -12.77 -10.27 -10.87
C PRO A 65 -11.85 -11.34 -10.27
N SER A 66 -10.54 -11.19 -10.47
CA SER A 66 -9.53 -12.06 -9.89
C SER A 66 -9.59 -11.96 -8.37
N LEU A 67 -9.37 -13.07 -7.65
CA LEU A 67 -9.31 -13.08 -6.19
C LEU A 67 -8.39 -11.98 -5.64
N PHE A 68 -7.26 -11.74 -6.31
CA PHE A 68 -6.34 -10.64 -6.05
C PHE A 68 -7.02 -9.25 -6.01
N ARG A 69 -7.89 -8.94 -6.98
CA ARG A 69 -8.61 -7.66 -7.02
C ARG A 69 -9.58 -7.51 -5.85
N CYS A 70 -10.20 -8.60 -5.42
CA CYS A 70 -11.05 -8.60 -4.23
C CYS A 70 -10.22 -8.38 -2.96
N GLN A 71 -9.06 -9.03 -2.84
CA GLN A 71 -8.12 -8.84 -1.73
C GLN A 71 -7.63 -7.39 -1.66
N LEU A 72 -7.23 -6.79 -2.78
CA LEU A 72 -6.81 -5.38 -2.85
C LEU A 72 -7.93 -4.42 -2.42
N ARG A 73 -9.18 -4.68 -2.84
CA ARG A 73 -10.32 -3.86 -2.44
C ARG A 73 -10.54 -3.88 -0.93
N LEU A 74 -10.52 -5.08 -0.33
CA LEU A 74 -10.63 -5.23 1.13
C LEU A 74 -9.49 -4.56 1.86
N PHE A 75 -8.26 -4.77 1.40
CA PHE A 75 -7.08 -4.11 1.95
C PHE A 75 -7.24 -2.58 1.96
N ARG A 76 -7.69 -1.97 0.86
CA ARG A 76 -7.87 -0.51 0.77
C ARG A 76 -8.89 0.01 1.78
N ASP A 77 -10.00 -0.68 1.93
CA ASP A 77 -11.05 -0.34 2.89
C ASP A 77 -10.52 -0.41 4.33
N TRP A 78 -9.82 -1.50 4.66
CA TRP A 78 -9.19 -1.68 5.96
C TRP A 78 -8.11 -0.63 6.22
N PHE A 79 -7.22 -0.40 5.27
CA PHE A 79 -6.12 0.55 5.40
C PHE A 79 -6.61 1.99 5.61
N ALA A 80 -7.69 2.38 4.92
CA ALA A 80 -8.33 3.68 5.11
C ALA A 80 -8.86 3.84 6.54
N ASN A 81 -9.44 2.77 7.11
CA ASN A 81 -9.98 2.77 8.47
C ASN A 81 -8.92 2.47 9.57
N TRP A 82 -7.72 2.05 9.18
CA TRP A 82 -6.65 1.75 10.12
C TRP A 82 -6.01 3.01 10.71
N PRO A 83 -5.70 3.01 12.02
CA PRO A 83 -4.89 4.06 12.63
C PRO A 83 -3.45 4.00 12.11
N ALA A 84 -2.73 5.12 12.19
CA ALA A 84 -1.34 5.23 11.74
C ALA A 84 -0.43 4.16 12.36
N GLU A 85 -0.65 3.80 13.62
CA GLU A 85 0.10 2.72 14.28
C GLU A 85 -0.06 1.37 13.55
N MET A 86 -1.29 1.03 13.13
CA MET A 86 -1.54 -0.24 12.43
C MET A 86 -0.95 -0.23 11.02
N ARG A 87 -0.98 0.91 10.33
CA ARG A 87 -0.31 1.08 9.02
C ARG A 87 1.20 0.88 9.15
N ASN A 88 1.82 1.43 10.19
CA ASN A 88 3.24 1.24 10.49
C ASN A 88 3.56 -0.22 10.82
N ARG A 89 2.68 -0.92 11.57
CA ARG A 89 2.82 -2.36 11.83
C ARG A 89 2.78 -3.18 10.54
N LEU A 90 1.91 -2.83 9.58
CA LEU A 90 1.90 -3.48 8.26
C LEU A 90 3.23 -3.24 7.53
N ALA A 91 3.72 -1.99 7.48
CA ALA A 91 4.99 -1.68 6.83
C ALA A 91 6.16 -2.50 7.42
N GLY A 92 6.24 -2.59 8.76
CA GLY A 92 7.25 -3.42 9.42
C GLY A 92 7.10 -4.93 9.14
N ARG A 93 5.87 -5.44 8.98
CA ARG A 93 5.64 -6.82 8.56
C ARG A 93 6.07 -7.08 7.11
N LEU A 94 5.77 -6.16 6.21
CA LEU A 94 6.17 -6.26 4.81
C LEU A 94 7.69 -6.22 4.67
N GLU A 95 8.38 -5.39 5.46
CA GLU A 95 9.85 -5.34 5.52
C GLU A 95 10.47 -6.66 6.00
N GLN A 96 9.86 -7.31 7.00
CA GLN A 96 10.30 -8.63 7.45
C GLN A 96 10.09 -9.74 6.40
N LEU A 97 9.01 -9.64 5.61
CA LEU A 97 8.68 -10.63 4.57
C LEU A 97 9.50 -10.42 3.30
N ASP A 98 9.73 -9.17 2.90
CA ASP A 98 10.37 -8.79 1.66
C ASP A 98 11.04 -7.41 1.81
N PRO A 99 12.33 -7.37 2.22
CA PRO A 99 13.02 -6.11 2.45
C PRO A 99 13.23 -5.29 1.17
N ALA A 100 13.33 -5.96 0.02
CA ALA A 100 13.45 -5.28 -1.28
C ALA A 100 12.15 -4.54 -1.64
N PHE A 101 11.00 -5.17 -1.38
CA PHE A 101 9.70 -4.52 -1.52
C PHE A 101 9.56 -3.29 -0.62
N ALA A 102 9.96 -3.39 0.65
CA ALA A 102 9.88 -2.26 1.59
C ALA A 102 10.80 -1.10 1.18
N ALA A 103 12.02 -1.39 0.72
CA ALA A 103 12.94 -0.37 0.20
C ALA A 103 12.32 0.39 -0.98
N GLU A 104 11.68 -0.32 -1.90
CA GLU A 104 10.99 0.29 -3.05
C GLU A 104 9.77 1.13 -2.60
N PHE A 105 9.01 0.66 -1.60
CA PHE A 105 7.91 1.42 -1.02
C PHE A 105 8.37 2.76 -0.44
N TYR A 106 9.41 2.76 0.41
CA TYR A 106 9.94 3.99 0.98
C TYR A 106 10.54 4.91 -0.08
N ARG A 107 11.21 4.35 -1.10
CA ARG A 107 11.73 5.12 -2.24
C ARG A 107 10.61 5.87 -2.96
N ARG A 108 9.49 5.21 -3.27
CA ARG A 108 8.34 5.81 -3.96
C ARG A 108 7.57 6.79 -3.08
N LEU A 109 7.47 6.52 -1.77
CA LEU A 109 6.92 7.49 -0.83
C LEU A 109 7.78 8.76 -0.76
N ALA A 110 9.10 8.60 -0.68
CA ALA A 110 10.02 9.73 -0.67
C ALA A 110 10.02 10.50 -2.01
N ALA A 111 9.72 9.84 -3.14
CA ALA A 111 9.58 10.50 -4.43
C ALA A 111 8.27 11.28 -4.58
N THR A 112 7.20 10.85 -3.91
CA THR A 112 5.91 11.56 -3.91
C THR A 112 5.85 12.70 -2.88
N ALA A 113 6.65 12.63 -1.82
CA ALA A 113 6.94 13.78 -0.96
C ALA A 113 7.96 14.68 -1.66
N ASP A 114 7.54 15.80 -2.23
CA ASP A 114 8.39 16.76 -2.94
C ASP A 114 9.76 17.03 -2.23
N PRO A 115 10.89 17.11 -2.97
CA PRO A 115 12.25 17.31 -2.44
C PRO A 115 12.50 18.63 -1.67
N GLY A 116 11.48 19.47 -1.44
CA GLY A 116 11.56 20.65 -0.57
C GLY A 116 11.38 20.39 0.94
N ALA A 117 10.95 19.20 1.38
CA ALA A 117 10.80 18.88 2.81
C ALA A 117 12.10 18.32 3.40
N GLN A 118 13.04 19.21 3.64
CA GLN A 118 14.27 18.94 4.39
C GLN A 118 13.98 18.26 5.75
N VAL A 119 14.79 17.22 6.01
CA VAL A 119 15.16 16.63 7.31
C VAL A 119 14.13 15.73 7.99
N LEU A 120 14.28 14.44 7.71
CA LEU A 120 14.05 13.38 8.69
C LEU A 120 15.26 13.29 9.64
N LYS A 121 15.09 13.94 10.79
CA LYS A 121 15.56 13.60 12.15
C LYS A 121 17.06 13.60 12.48
N PRO A 122 17.41 13.86 13.76
CA PRO A 122 17.13 12.96 14.91
C PRO A 122 15.83 13.19 15.67
#